data_AF-A0A1I2RB54-F1
#
_entry.id   AF-A0A1I2RB54-F1
#
_cell.length_a   1.000
_cell.length_b   1.000
_cell.length_c   1.000
_cell.angle_alpha   90.00
_cell.angle_beta   90.00
_cell.angle_gamma   90.00
#
_symmetry.space_group_name_H-M   'P 1'
#
loop_
_entity.id
_entity.type
_entity.pdbx_description
1 polymer ?
#
loop_
_entity_poly.entity_id
_entity_poly.type
_entity_poly.pdbx_seq_one_letter_code
_entity_poly.pdbx_strand_id
1 'polypeptide(L)'
;MEYVETLENLETLLELKLMFYEEVPRIDHPGIRIAHACENIARHIRSGDREAARIGCRIIVRDPHLPFGKIIKSGIARALRQRIDLVPELEQAGLVKRTTELLSLEFCPRETEDYCKLVKKIGPAAVHNVTNNARATDEKSQRLLHYMSQPFSK
;
A
#
# COMPACT_ATOMS: atom_id res chain seq x y z
N MET A 1 10.45 -9.02 -8.07
CA MET A 1 9.23 -8.97 -7.22
C MET A 1 9.03 -10.39 -6.70
N GLU A 2 8.89 -10.57 -5.39
CA GLU A 2 8.79 -11.91 -4.78
C GLU A 2 7.35 -12.40 -4.82
N TYR A 3 7.16 -13.66 -5.22
CA TYR A 3 5.85 -14.31 -5.29
C TYR A 3 5.49 -14.90 -3.93
N VAL A 4 4.31 -14.54 -3.43
CA VAL A 4 3.81 -14.99 -2.13
C VAL A 4 2.56 -15.81 -2.35
N GLU A 5 2.66 -17.11 -2.09
CA GLU A 5 1.58 -18.07 -2.31
C GLU A 5 0.85 -18.43 -1.01
N THR A 6 1.52 -18.31 0.14
CA THR A 6 0.97 -18.62 1.47
C THR A 6 1.06 -17.44 2.43
N LEU A 7 0.26 -17.46 3.50
CA LEU A 7 0.30 -16.43 4.54
C LEU A 7 1.65 -16.48 5.28
N GLU A 8 2.20 -17.68 5.44
CA GLU A 8 3.49 -17.92 6.09
C GLU A 8 4.67 -17.36 5.26
N ASN A 9 4.59 -17.42 3.91
CA ASN A 9 5.56 -16.73 3.06
C ASN A 9 5.45 -15.21 3.22
N LEU A 10 4.23 -14.69 3.36
CA LEU A 10 4.03 -13.26 3.61
C LEU A 10 4.62 -12.84 4.96
N GLU A 11 4.38 -13.61 6.02
CA GLU A 11 4.97 -13.38 7.35
C GLU A 11 6.50 -13.32 7.29
N THR A 12 7.10 -14.29 6.58
CA THR A 12 8.55 -14.36 6.41
C THR A 12 9.09 -13.14 5.67
N LEU A 13 8.45 -12.77 4.54
CA LEU A 13 8.86 -11.62 3.74
C LEU A 13 8.74 -10.29 4.48
N LEU A 14 7.68 -10.15 5.28
CA LEU A 14 7.44 -8.94 6.06
C LEU A 14 8.25 -8.89 7.36
N GLU A 15 8.80 -10.03 7.79
CA GLU A 15 9.41 -10.24 9.12
C GLU A 15 8.44 -9.88 10.26
N LEU A 16 7.15 -10.18 10.08
CA LEU A 16 6.06 -9.83 10.99
C LEU A 16 5.07 -10.98 11.12
N LYS A 17 4.47 -11.13 12.30
CA LYS A 17 3.43 -12.13 12.56
C LYS A 17 2.06 -11.61 12.11
N LEU A 18 1.35 -12.40 11.32
CA LEU A 18 0.03 -12.08 10.77
C LEU A 18 -1.10 -12.91 11.39
N MET A 19 -0.78 -13.88 12.25
CA MET A 19 -1.75 -14.76 12.92
C MET A 19 -2.93 -14.03 13.61
N PHE A 20 -2.74 -12.81 14.10
CA PHE A 20 -3.80 -12.01 14.74
C PHE A 20 -4.87 -11.51 13.76
N TYR A 21 -4.58 -11.51 12.47
CA TYR A 21 -5.48 -11.06 11.41
C TYR A 21 -6.03 -12.24 10.61
N GLU A 22 -5.64 -13.47 10.93
CA GLU A 22 -6.18 -14.67 10.30
C GLU A 22 -7.61 -14.95 10.82
N GLU A 23 -8.50 -15.40 9.93
CA GLU A 23 -9.82 -15.88 10.35
C GLU A 23 -9.76 -17.25 11.04
N VAL A 24 -10.61 -17.43 12.04
CA VAL A 24 -10.78 -18.69 12.76
C VAL A 24 -12.25 -19.12 12.64
N PRO A 25 -12.54 -20.36 12.16
CA PRO A 25 -11.59 -21.40 11.77
C PRO A 25 -10.85 -21.08 10.47
N ARG A 26 -9.68 -21.71 10.29
CA ARG A 26 -8.82 -21.48 9.11
C ARG A 26 -9.52 -21.91 7.83
N ILE A 27 -9.40 -21.08 6.80
CA ILE A 27 -9.91 -21.35 5.45
C ILE A 27 -8.97 -22.31 4.73
N ASP A 28 -9.49 -23.39 4.14
CA ASP A 28 -8.70 -24.36 3.39
C ASP A 28 -8.40 -23.90 1.94
N HIS A 29 -7.81 -22.72 1.80
CA HIS A 29 -7.27 -22.22 0.52
C HIS A 29 -6.25 -21.09 0.75
N PRO A 30 -4.97 -21.25 0.35
CA PRO A 30 -3.89 -20.32 0.74
C PRO A 30 -4.09 -18.90 0.20
N GLY A 31 -4.55 -18.76 -1.05
CA GLY A 31 -4.84 -17.45 -1.63
C GLY A 31 -6.02 -16.71 -0.98
N ILE A 32 -7.02 -17.44 -0.47
CA ILE A 32 -8.17 -16.84 0.23
C ILE A 32 -7.75 -16.46 1.65
N ARG A 33 -6.93 -17.28 2.32
CA ARG A 33 -6.32 -16.95 3.62
C ARG A 33 -5.56 -15.63 3.56
N ILE A 34 -4.70 -15.44 2.56
CA ILE A 34 -3.97 -14.17 2.36
C ILE A 34 -4.94 -13.01 2.16
N ALA A 35 -5.95 -13.18 1.30
CA ALA A 35 -6.91 -12.12 1.01
C ALA A 35 -7.69 -11.70 2.26
N HIS A 36 -8.20 -12.66 3.04
CA HIS A 36 -8.94 -12.41 4.28
C HIS A 36 -8.04 -11.77 5.35
N ALA A 37 -6.82 -12.28 5.53
CA ALA A 37 -5.87 -11.69 6.47
C ALA A 37 -5.55 -10.23 6.12
N CYS A 38 -5.29 -9.95 4.83
CA CYS A 38 -5.07 -8.59 4.34
C CYS A 38 -6.31 -7.69 4.48
N GLU A 39 -7.50 -8.24 4.28
CA GLU A 39 -8.74 -7.50 4.49
C GLU A 39 -8.94 -7.16 5.98
N ASN A 40 -8.66 -8.10 6.88
CA ASN A 40 -8.67 -7.90 8.33
C ASN A 40 -7.66 -6.84 8.76
N ILE A 41 -6.43 -6.86 8.21
CA ILE A 41 -5.45 -5.79 8.41
C ILE A 41 -6.05 -4.44 8.03
N ALA A 42 -6.66 -4.31 6.85
CA ALA A 42 -7.29 -3.07 6.43
C ALA A 42 -8.45 -2.64 7.35
N ARG A 43 -9.23 -3.58 7.89
CA ARG A 43 -10.29 -3.29 8.90
C ARG A 43 -9.67 -2.79 10.21
N HIS A 44 -8.63 -3.44 10.71
CA HIS A 44 -7.93 -3.07 11.94
C HIS A 44 -7.25 -1.70 11.86
N ILE A 45 -6.64 -1.37 10.71
CA ILE A 45 -6.12 -0.02 10.44
C ILE A 45 -7.23 1.01 10.65
N ARG A 46 -8.40 0.81 10.03
CA ARG A 46 -9.55 1.71 10.16
C ARG A 46 -9.99 1.88 11.61
N SER A 47 -9.91 0.82 12.41
CA SER A 47 -10.22 0.82 13.84
C SER A 47 -9.18 1.51 14.72
N GLY A 48 -7.96 1.76 14.24
CA GLY A 48 -6.91 2.45 15.00
C GLY A 48 -5.72 1.61 15.40
N ASP A 49 -5.62 0.40 14.85
CA ASP A 49 -4.54 -0.53 15.15
C ASP A 49 -3.23 -0.08 14.49
N ARG A 50 -2.25 0.31 15.32
CA ARG A 50 -0.94 0.76 14.88
C ARG A 50 -0.11 -0.37 14.27
N GLU A 51 -0.24 -1.59 14.76
CA GLU A 51 0.51 -2.72 14.23
C GLU A 51 -0.04 -3.11 12.86
N ALA A 52 -1.36 -3.09 12.69
CA ALA A 52 -1.99 -3.28 11.40
C ALA A 52 -1.54 -2.20 10.39
N ALA A 53 -1.40 -0.95 10.83
CA ALA A 53 -0.90 0.14 9.98
C ALA A 53 0.55 -0.10 9.55
N ARG A 54 1.42 -0.51 10.48
CA ARG A 54 2.81 -0.89 10.19
C ARG A 54 2.88 -2.03 9.17
N ILE A 55 2.11 -3.09 9.36
CA ILE A 55 2.03 -4.23 8.42
C ILE A 55 1.55 -3.75 7.05
N GLY A 56 0.50 -2.93 7.00
CA GLY A 56 -0.03 -2.37 5.77
C GLY A 56 1.00 -1.55 4.99
N CYS A 57 1.76 -0.70 5.68
CA CYS A 57 2.88 0.03 5.09
C CYS A 57 3.93 -0.93 4.50
N ARG A 58 4.32 -1.96 5.25
CA ARG A 58 5.31 -2.94 4.80
C ARG A 58 4.85 -3.72 3.57
N ILE A 59 3.57 -4.10 3.49
CA ILE A 59 3.00 -4.73 2.30
C ILE A 59 3.13 -3.82 1.08
N ILE A 60 2.79 -2.53 1.21
CA ILE A 60 2.92 -1.59 0.08
C ILE A 60 4.38 -1.38 -0.30
N VAL A 61 5.26 -1.15 0.67
CA VAL A 61 6.67 -0.81 0.44
C VAL A 61 7.47 -1.99 -0.13
N ARG A 62 7.26 -3.21 0.38
CA ARG A 62 7.89 -4.42 -0.15
C ARG A 62 7.30 -4.84 -1.50
N ASP A 63 6.04 -4.45 -1.74
CA ASP A 63 5.28 -4.69 -2.96
C ASP A 63 5.32 -6.16 -3.45
N PRO A 64 4.98 -7.16 -2.60
CA PRO A 64 4.96 -8.55 -3.01
C PRO A 64 3.94 -8.82 -4.11
N HIS A 65 4.20 -9.86 -4.91
CA HIS A 65 3.18 -10.39 -5.81
C HIS A 65 2.23 -11.29 -5.01
N LEU A 66 1.04 -10.75 -4.69
CA LEU A 66 0.02 -11.41 -3.89
C LEU A 66 -1.14 -11.92 -4.77
N PRO A 67 -1.81 -13.02 -4.37
CA PRO A 67 -3.13 -13.35 -4.91
C PRO A 67 -4.09 -12.19 -4.62
N PHE A 68 -4.82 -11.74 -5.64
CA PHE A 68 -5.68 -10.55 -5.56
C PHE A 68 -4.95 -9.27 -5.16
N GLY A 69 -3.63 -9.19 -5.39
CA GLY A 69 -2.76 -8.13 -4.89
C GLY A 69 -3.23 -6.72 -5.22
N LYS A 70 -3.82 -6.51 -6.42
CA LYS A 70 -4.40 -5.22 -6.81
C LYS A 70 -5.49 -4.76 -5.82
N ILE A 71 -6.43 -5.63 -5.46
CA ILE A 71 -7.54 -5.32 -4.57
C ILE A 71 -7.03 -5.13 -3.13
N ILE A 72 -6.15 -6.02 -2.68
CA ILE A 72 -5.54 -6.01 -1.35
C ILE A 72 -4.79 -4.69 -1.12
N LYS A 73 -3.86 -4.36 -2.01
CA LYS A 73 -2.99 -3.18 -1.91
C LYS A 73 -3.80 -1.87 -1.95
N SER A 74 -4.77 -1.77 -2.86
CA SER A 74 -5.73 -0.65 -2.88
C SER A 74 -6.56 -0.55 -1.60
N GLY A 75 -6.99 -1.69 -1.02
CA GLY A 75 -7.73 -1.74 0.24
C GLY A 75 -6.91 -1.20 1.42
N ILE A 76 -5.65 -1.64 1.53
CA ILE A 76 -4.70 -1.20 2.55
C ILE A 76 -4.37 0.29 2.39
N ALA A 77 -4.04 0.74 1.17
CA ALA A 77 -3.70 2.15 0.92
C ALA A 77 -4.85 3.10 1.30
N ARG A 78 -6.10 2.72 0.98
CA ARG A 78 -7.29 3.47 1.38
C ARG A 78 -7.47 3.51 2.90
N ALA A 79 -7.22 2.40 3.60
CA ALA A 79 -7.30 2.34 5.05
C ALA A 79 -6.23 3.22 5.72
N LEU A 80 -4.98 3.14 5.26
CA LEU A 80 -3.88 3.99 5.75
C LEU A 80 -4.17 5.47 5.51
N ARG A 81 -4.75 5.82 4.36
CA ARG A 81 -5.13 7.21 4.05
C ARG A 81 -6.17 7.76 5.02
N GLN A 82 -7.13 6.92 5.46
CA GLN A 82 -8.13 7.31 6.44
C GLN A 82 -7.54 7.50 7.84
N ARG A 83 -6.42 6.83 8.15
CA ARG A 83 -5.77 6.81 9.45
C ARG A 83 -4.28 7.16 9.35
N ILE A 84 -4.00 8.27 8.67
CA ILE A 84 -2.62 8.70 8.40
C ILE A 84 -1.84 9.00 9.68
N ASP A 85 -2.55 9.36 10.76
CA ASP A 85 -2.04 9.55 12.11
C ASP A 85 -1.35 8.30 12.70
N LEU A 86 -1.66 7.11 12.18
CA LEU A 86 -1.04 5.85 12.60
C LEU A 86 0.26 5.54 11.86
N VAL A 87 0.60 6.29 10.81
CA VAL A 87 1.73 5.99 9.92
C VAL A 87 2.96 6.81 10.33
N PRO A 88 4.01 6.20 10.91
CA PRO A 88 5.21 6.93 11.31
C PRO A 88 5.97 7.50 10.10
N GLU A 89 6.71 8.59 10.30
CA GLU A 89 7.46 9.30 9.25
C GLU A 89 8.38 8.37 8.43
N LEU A 90 9.04 7.41 9.08
CA LEU A 90 9.89 6.43 8.41
C LEU A 90 9.12 5.59 7.37
N GLU A 91 7.91 5.14 7.73
CA GLU A 91 7.05 4.36 6.83
C GLU A 91 6.44 5.26 5.74
N GLN A 92 6.13 6.53 6.06
CA GLN A 92 5.70 7.53 5.07
C GLN A 92 6.75 7.74 3.98
N ALA A 93 8.04 7.85 4.35
CA ALA A 93 9.13 7.96 3.39
C ALA A 93 9.21 6.74 2.46
N GLY A 94 8.99 5.53 3.01
CA GLY A 94 8.88 4.29 2.23
C GLY A 94 7.73 4.33 1.22
N LEU A 95 6.54 4.78 1.65
CA LEU A 95 5.36 4.91 0.78
C LEU A 95 5.59 5.91 -0.37
N VAL A 96 6.22 7.05 -0.06
CA VAL A 96 6.61 8.06 -1.04
C VAL A 96 7.56 7.46 -2.08
N LYS A 97 8.65 6.85 -1.61
CA LYS A 97 9.64 6.21 -2.48
C LYS A 97 8.99 5.17 -3.39
N ARG A 98 8.15 4.29 -2.82
CA ARG A 98 7.49 3.25 -3.62
C ARG A 98 6.52 3.83 -4.64
N THR A 99 5.76 4.87 -4.28
CA THR A 99 4.86 5.55 -5.22
C THR A 99 5.63 6.15 -6.39
N THR A 100 6.78 6.79 -6.12
CA THR A 100 7.68 7.33 -7.16
C THR A 100 8.18 6.24 -8.10
N GLU A 101 8.62 5.11 -7.57
CA GLU A 101 9.09 3.97 -8.37
C GLU A 101 7.99 3.44 -9.29
N LEU A 102 6.77 3.25 -8.76
CA LEU A 102 5.65 2.70 -9.53
C LEU A 102 5.13 3.64 -10.62
N LEU A 103 5.20 4.96 -10.41
CA LEU A 103 4.91 5.97 -11.42
C LEU A 103 6.00 6.07 -12.50
N SER A 104 7.16 5.47 -12.28
CA SER A 104 8.28 5.45 -13.23
C SER A 104 8.39 4.14 -14.01
N LEU A 105 7.44 3.21 -13.81
CA LEU A 105 7.37 1.98 -14.59
C LEU A 105 6.82 2.26 -15.99
N GLU A 106 7.18 1.40 -16.94
CA GLU A 106 6.63 1.44 -18.30
C GLU A 106 5.10 1.32 -18.30
N PHE A 107 4.54 0.54 -17.37
CA PHE A 107 3.10 0.36 -17.21
C PHE A 107 2.70 0.55 -15.74
N CYS A 108 2.04 1.68 -15.45
CA CYS A 108 1.59 2.02 -14.10
C CYS A 108 0.56 1.02 -13.53
N PRO A 109 0.85 0.34 -12.40
CA PRO A 109 -0.10 -0.57 -11.75
C PRO A 109 -1.41 0.12 -11.35
N ARG A 110 -2.48 -0.67 -11.18
CA ARG A 110 -3.83 -0.12 -10.92
C ARG A 110 -3.87 0.67 -9.61
N GLU A 111 -3.33 0.07 -8.57
CA GLU A 111 -3.28 0.50 -7.18
C GLU A 111 -2.49 1.81 -6.96
N THR A 112 -1.60 2.19 -7.89
CA THR A 112 -0.77 3.40 -7.77
C THR A 112 -1.61 4.67 -7.62
N GLU A 113 -2.85 4.69 -8.11
CA GLU A 113 -3.78 5.80 -7.90
C GLU A 113 -4.13 5.98 -6.41
N ASP A 114 -4.40 4.89 -5.68
CA ASP A 114 -4.67 4.95 -4.25
C ASP A 114 -3.42 5.34 -3.46
N TYR A 115 -2.23 4.96 -3.95
CA TYR A 115 -0.95 5.36 -3.36
C TYR A 115 -0.71 6.86 -3.54
N CYS A 116 -0.98 7.42 -4.72
CA CYS A 116 -0.93 8.86 -4.96
C CYS A 116 -1.86 9.61 -3.99
N LYS A 117 -3.08 9.12 -3.80
CA LYS A 117 -4.05 9.70 -2.84
C LYS A 117 -3.55 9.60 -1.39
N LEU A 118 -2.87 8.51 -1.03
CA LEU A 118 -2.23 8.35 0.28
C LEU A 118 -1.08 9.35 0.46
N VAL A 119 -0.22 9.50 -0.55
CA VAL A 119 0.88 10.49 -0.52
C VAL A 119 0.37 11.92 -0.42
N LYS A 120 -0.70 12.29 -1.14
CA LYS A 120 -1.33 13.60 -0.95
C LYS A 120 -1.77 13.79 0.51
N LYS A 121 -2.31 12.75 1.15
CA LYS A 121 -2.74 12.85 2.55
C LYS A 121 -1.58 12.99 3.54
N ILE A 122 -0.39 12.48 3.21
CA ILE A 122 0.83 12.72 3.99
C ILE A 122 1.15 14.21 4.03
N GLY A 123 1.11 14.88 2.88
CA GLY A 123 1.20 16.34 2.80
C GLY A 123 2.09 16.87 1.67
N PRO A 124 2.27 18.19 1.60
CA PRO A 124 2.90 18.87 0.46
C PRO A 124 4.35 18.42 0.19
N ALA A 125 5.15 18.20 1.23
CA ALA A 125 6.55 17.78 1.07
C ALA A 125 6.66 16.39 0.40
N ALA A 126 5.77 15.47 0.77
CA ALA A 126 5.69 14.14 0.18
C ALA A 126 5.25 14.19 -1.29
N VAL A 127 4.26 15.04 -1.60
CA VAL A 127 3.82 15.29 -2.98
C VAL A 127 4.97 15.83 -3.82
N HIS A 128 5.68 16.85 -3.32
CA HIS A 128 6.80 17.46 -4.02
C HIS A 128 7.92 16.45 -4.30
N ASN A 129 8.20 15.56 -3.35
CA ASN A 129 9.16 14.48 -3.55
C ASN A 129 8.75 13.57 -4.71
N VAL A 130 7.49 13.11 -4.76
CA VAL A 130 7.01 12.28 -5.88
C VAL A 130 7.11 13.02 -7.21
N THR A 131 6.59 14.24 -7.29
CA THR A 131 6.52 15.00 -8.56
C THR A 131 7.89 15.32 -9.13
N ASN A 132 8.91 15.52 -8.30
CA ASN A 132 10.26 15.84 -8.77
C ASN A 132 11.08 14.61 -9.18
N ASN A 133 10.75 13.42 -8.65
CA ASN A 133 11.59 12.23 -8.82
C ASN A 133 10.97 11.19 -9.76
N ALA A 134 9.66 11.19 -9.95
CA ALA A 134 8.97 10.23 -10.81
C ALA A 134 9.19 10.54 -12.29
N ARG A 135 9.38 9.51 -13.11
CA ARG A 135 9.57 9.61 -14.56
C ARG A 135 8.45 8.89 -15.30
N ALA A 136 7.31 9.55 -15.45
CA ALA A 136 6.16 8.97 -16.11
C ALA A 136 6.39 8.75 -17.62
N THR A 137 6.36 7.50 -18.05
CA THR A 137 6.46 7.11 -19.46
C THR A 137 5.11 6.76 -20.09
N ASP A 138 4.12 6.39 -19.27
CA ASP A 138 2.77 6.05 -19.73
C ASP A 138 1.72 7.14 -19.39
N GLU A 139 0.63 7.16 -20.15
CA GLU A 139 -0.45 8.15 -20.03
C GLU A 139 -1.07 8.17 -18.62
N LYS A 140 -1.23 6.99 -17.99
CA LYS A 140 -1.81 6.92 -16.65
C LYS A 140 -0.86 7.53 -15.62
N SER A 141 0.44 7.22 -15.67
CA SER A 141 1.43 7.85 -14.79
C SER A 141 1.48 9.37 -14.99
N GLN A 142 1.42 9.85 -16.23
CA GLN A 142 1.39 11.29 -16.53
C GLN A 142 0.15 11.97 -15.92
N ARG A 143 -1.03 11.35 -16.09
CA ARG A 143 -2.28 11.84 -15.48
C ARG A 143 -2.21 11.87 -13.96
N LEU A 144 -1.62 10.84 -13.33
CA LEU A 144 -1.45 10.79 -11.89
C LEU A 144 -0.45 11.85 -11.39
N LEU A 145 0.65 12.09 -12.10
CA LEU A 145 1.57 13.18 -11.76
C LEU A 145 0.89 14.55 -11.89
N HIS A 146 0.08 14.77 -12.92
CA HIS A 146 -0.71 15.99 -13.03
C HIS A 146 -1.66 16.16 -11.82
N TYR A 147 -2.38 15.10 -11.44
CA TYR A 147 -3.23 15.09 -10.25
C TYR A 147 -2.46 15.42 -8.96
N MET A 148 -1.23 14.89 -8.82
CA MET A 148 -0.37 15.15 -7.67
C MET A 148 0.03 16.63 -7.59
N SER A 149 0.36 17.26 -8.72
CA SER A 149 0.75 18.66 -8.82
C SER A 149 -0.39 19.66 -8.61
N GLN A 150 -1.65 19.22 -8.71
CA GLN A 150 -2.80 20.08 -8.44
C GLN A 150 -2.94 20.39 -6.94
N PRO A 151 -3.37 21.61 -6.57
CA PRO A 151 -3.62 21.98 -5.18
C PRO A 151 -4.64 21.04 -4.52
N PHE A 152 -4.53 20.88 -3.20
CA PHE A 152 -5.47 20.07 -2.42
C PHE A 152 -6.88 20.66 -2.55
N SER A 153 -7.81 19.92 -3.15
CA SER A 153 -9.23 20.26 -3.05
C SER A 153 -9.60 20.24 -1.55
N LYS A 154 -10.13 21.37 -1.07
CA LYS A 154 -10.60 21.57 0.30
C LYS A 154 -11.64 20.51 0.70
#